data_AF-A0A6G2JGQ2-F1
#
_entry.id   AF-A0A6G2JGQ2-F1
#
_cell.length_a   1.000
_cell.length_b   1.000
_cell.length_c   1.000
_cell.angle_alpha   90.00
_cell.angle_beta   90.00
_cell.angle_gamma   90.00
#
_symmetry.space_group_name_H-M   'P 1'
#
loop_
_entity.id
_entity.type
_entity.pdbx_description
1 polymer ?
#
loop_
_entity_poly.entity_id
_entity_poly.type
_entity_poly.pdbx_seq_one_letter_code
_entity_poly.pdbx_strand_id
1 'polypeptide(L)'
;MNRASRCSRRRWLHLARTGWHRSRWIVKPASRRRRRLSHPGWRESVSVGRCSISTPPSASPGVCEAVDGEAWPLASVTIAALTALGPRGWGGAAVQFCRVRSVAEAVDELSRWGTEGRILAGGTDVMPQYLRGEQSPAALIDISGIDGLQGISEVGGVTSIGALVTMRRLATASLISVRHPALCEAAGAVGAWQTQTVATLGGNICTAAATADTLPALLIADAQLTLVSKSGRRRIGLEDFLAGSGATALRPTELLRAVELEPLGERSAEGYLKVARRSAMDLAVVGLALRLDVAPSGVIDGVRIAMCGGDQSAHRVPAAESALLGTRLSDDPGAFGEVGAVLADAVGPAALPEAQYRRRVLPGLFDRLARRCAGEIAGAGA
;
A
#
# COMPACT_ATOMS: atom_id res chain seq x y z
N MET A 1 36.02 48.65 18.12
CA MET A 1 34.94 49.13 19.01
C MET A 1 33.89 49.86 18.18
N ASN A 2 32.66 49.33 18.18
CA ASN A 2 31.37 49.87 17.70
C ASN A 2 31.26 50.85 16.51
N ARG A 3 30.51 50.39 15.50
CA ARG A 3 29.51 51.06 14.59
C ARG A 3 29.62 50.35 13.23
N ALA A 4 28.60 50.05 12.44
CA ALA A 4 27.13 50.21 12.39
C ALA A 4 26.64 48.99 11.54
N SER A 5 25.38 48.63 11.32
CA SER A 5 24.19 49.41 10.99
C SER A 5 22.95 48.48 10.96
N ARG A 6 21.80 49.05 11.30
CA ARG A 6 20.45 48.48 11.22
C ARG A 6 20.02 48.18 9.77
N CYS A 7 19.27 47.10 9.55
CA CYS A 7 18.13 46.99 8.60
C CYS A 7 17.53 45.57 8.76
N SER A 8 16.34 45.37 9.33
CA SER A 8 14.97 45.61 8.82
C SER A 8 14.25 44.27 8.64
N ARG A 9 13.37 43.96 9.60
CA ARG A 9 12.27 43.00 9.44
C ARG A 9 11.34 43.47 8.33
N ARG A 10 11.04 42.60 7.36
CA ARG A 10 9.75 42.40 6.62
C ARG A 10 10.02 41.88 5.21
N ARG A 11 9.59 40.64 4.93
CA ARG A 11 8.79 40.22 3.75
C ARG A 11 8.81 38.69 3.63
N TRP A 12 7.75 38.05 4.12
CA TRP A 12 7.31 36.76 3.62
C TRP A 12 5.83 36.91 3.31
N LEU A 13 5.52 37.32 2.08
CA LEU A 13 4.22 37.20 1.41
C LEU A 13 4.46 37.51 -0.08
N HIS A 14 3.94 36.63 -0.93
CA HIS A 14 3.94 36.60 -2.41
C HIS A 14 5.20 36.15 -3.15
N LEU A 15 5.16 34.88 -3.59
CA LEU A 15 5.21 34.52 -5.02
C LEU A 15 4.49 33.18 -5.20
N ALA A 16 3.21 33.26 -5.54
CA ALA A 16 2.44 32.22 -6.20
C ALA A 16 2.32 32.61 -7.67
N ARG A 17 2.35 31.61 -8.57
CA ARG A 17 2.39 31.69 -10.06
C ARG A 17 3.83 31.98 -10.54
N THR A 18 4.48 31.12 -11.33
CA THR A 18 4.07 30.50 -12.61
C THR A 18 4.95 29.28 -12.91
N GLY A 19 4.47 28.31 -13.70
CA GLY A 19 5.35 27.26 -14.24
C GLY A 19 4.75 25.87 -14.49
N TRP A 20 3.46 25.73 -14.79
CA TRP A 20 2.93 24.47 -15.34
C TRP A 20 3.29 24.39 -16.83
N HIS A 21 4.30 23.59 -17.18
CA HIS A 21 4.56 23.21 -18.57
C HIS A 21 3.45 22.28 -19.08
N ARG A 22 2.60 22.82 -19.96
CA ARG A 22 1.65 22.04 -20.77
C ARG A 22 2.41 21.39 -21.93
N SER A 23 2.63 20.08 -21.86
CA SER A 23 2.98 19.29 -23.04
C SER A 23 1.70 18.94 -23.80
N ARG A 24 1.49 19.60 -24.95
CA ARG A 24 0.44 19.27 -25.93
C ARG A 24 0.69 17.87 -26.48
N TRP A 25 -0.22 16.93 -26.21
CA TRP A 25 -0.31 15.67 -26.94
C TRP A 25 -1.13 15.90 -28.21
N ILE A 26 -0.45 15.94 -29.36
CA ILE A 26 -1.07 15.89 -30.68
C ILE A 26 -1.41 14.42 -30.97
N VAL A 27 -2.70 14.08 -30.95
CA VAL A 27 -3.18 12.78 -31.43
C VAL A 27 -3.31 12.86 -32.95
N LYS A 28 -2.43 12.16 -33.69
CA LYS A 28 -2.64 11.89 -35.12
C LYS A 28 -3.67 10.76 -35.29
N PRO A 29 -4.71 10.89 -36.13
CA PRO A 29 -5.62 9.79 -36.39
C PRO A 29 -4.98 8.76 -37.32
N ALA A 30 -4.96 7.48 -36.89
CA ALA A 30 -4.55 6.35 -37.69
C ALA A 30 -5.67 5.95 -38.66
N SER A 31 -5.37 5.99 -39.97
CA SER A 31 -6.24 5.51 -41.04
C SER A 31 -6.39 3.98 -40.98
N ARG A 32 -7.61 3.48 -40.70
CA ARG A 32 -7.95 2.05 -40.76
C ARG A 32 -8.13 1.60 -42.22
N ARG A 33 -7.19 0.82 -42.76
CA ARG A 33 -7.46 -0.09 -43.90
C ARG A 33 -7.95 -1.43 -43.34
N ARG A 34 -9.23 -1.75 -43.56
CA ARG A 34 -9.79 -3.09 -43.32
C ARG A 34 -9.41 -4.00 -44.50
N ARG A 35 -8.63 -5.06 -44.25
CA ARG A 35 -8.60 -6.23 -45.15
C ARG A 35 -9.63 -7.24 -44.66
N ARG A 36 -10.54 -7.63 -45.56
CA ARG A 36 -11.43 -8.77 -45.41
C ARG A 36 -10.62 -10.04 -45.66
N LEU A 37 -10.75 -11.02 -44.77
CA LEU A 37 -10.51 -12.44 -45.06
C LEU A 37 -11.74 -13.21 -44.58
N SER A 38 -12.15 -14.17 -45.40
CA SER A 38 -13.45 -14.81 -45.42
C SER A 38 -13.38 -16.29 -45.00
N HIS A 39 -14.39 -16.70 -44.21
CA HIS A 39 -14.98 -18.05 -44.03
C HIS A 39 -14.26 -19.11 -43.16
N PRO A 40 -14.99 -20.17 -42.71
CA PRO A 40 -16.33 -20.19 -42.10
C PRO A 40 -16.40 -21.09 -40.84
N GLY A 41 -17.33 -20.82 -39.91
CA GLY A 41 -17.66 -21.80 -38.87
C GLY A 41 -18.52 -21.23 -37.75
N TRP A 42 -19.76 -21.72 -37.67
CA TRP A 42 -20.70 -21.63 -36.54
C TRP A 42 -21.42 -20.29 -36.31
N ARG A 43 -22.71 -20.32 -36.70
CA ARG A 43 -23.75 -19.38 -36.31
C ARG A 43 -24.22 -19.74 -34.91
N GLU A 44 -24.31 -18.75 -34.03
CA GLU A 44 -25.44 -18.62 -33.12
C GLU A 44 -25.68 -17.14 -32.83
N SER A 45 -26.91 -16.73 -33.04
CA SER A 45 -27.39 -15.36 -33.03
C SER A 45 -27.76 -14.94 -31.60
N VAL A 46 -27.11 -13.89 -31.09
CA VAL A 46 -27.67 -13.07 -30.01
C VAL A 46 -27.66 -11.62 -30.47
N SER A 47 -28.86 -11.07 -30.61
CA SER A 47 -29.15 -9.69 -31.00
C SER A 47 -28.76 -8.72 -29.88
N VAL A 48 -27.73 -7.92 -30.10
CA VAL A 48 -27.43 -6.75 -29.26
C VAL A 48 -28.04 -5.52 -29.95
N GLY A 49 -29.19 -5.07 -29.43
CA GLY A 49 -29.80 -3.81 -29.85
C GLY A 49 -28.86 -2.63 -29.57
N ARG A 50 -28.46 -1.91 -30.61
CA ARG A 50 -27.76 -0.62 -30.49
C ARG A 50 -28.77 0.45 -30.16
N CYS A 51 -28.66 1.06 -28.98
CA CYS A 51 -29.29 2.33 -28.69
C CYS A 51 -28.41 3.45 -29.27
N SER A 52 -28.90 4.13 -30.31
CA SER A 52 -28.28 5.33 -30.87
C SER A 52 -28.79 6.56 -30.14
N ILE A 53 -27.91 7.32 -29.51
CA ILE A 53 -28.23 8.64 -28.97
C ILE A 53 -28.11 9.65 -30.12
N SER A 54 -29.23 10.21 -30.56
CA SER A 54 -29.30 11.41 -31.40
C SER A 54 -29.43 12.64 -30.51
N THR A 55 -28.55 13.62 -30.71
CA THR A 55 -28.61 14.93 -30.05
C THR A 55 -29.66 15.81 -30.75
N PRO A 56 -30.62 16.44 -30.05
CA PRO A 56 -31.45 17.48 -30.63
C PRO A 56 -30.83 18.88 -30.43
N PRO A 57 -31.22 19.89 -31.25
CA PRO A 57 -30.62 21.21 -31.27
C PRO A 57 -31.19 22.14 -30.18
N SER A 58 -30.46 23.23 -29.97
CA SER A 58 -30.67 24.34 -29.03
C SER A 58 -32.10 24.92 -28.98
N ALA A 59 -32.65 25.08 -27.78
CA ALA A 59 -33.75 25.99 -27.48
C ALA A 59 -33.64 26.54 -26.03
N SER A 60 -34.13 27.77 -25.86
CA SER A 60 -33.96 28.77 -24.80
C SER A 60 -34.51 28.40 -23.41
N PRO A 61 -34.21 29.17 -22.33
CA PRO A 61 -34.57 28.80 -20.97
C PRO A 61 -36.03 29.13 -20.67
N GLY A 62 -36.85 28.09 -20.58
CA GLY A 62 -38.27 28.17 -20.19
C GLY A 62 -38.52 27.34 -18.93
N VAL A 63 -39.11 28.00 -17.94
CA VAL A 63 -39.74 27.50 -16.71
C VAL A 63 -40.22 26.05 -16.79
N CYS A 64 -39.75 25.19 -15.87
CA CYS A 64 -40.36 23.87 -15.65
C CYS A 64 -41.65 24.04 -14.86
N GLU A 65 -42.79 23.97 -15.54
CA GLU A 65 -44.09 23.71 -14.90
C GLU A 65 -44.15 22.25 -14.42
N ALA A 66 -44.67 22.08 -13.21
CA ALA A 66 -44.90 20.80 -12.58
C ALA A 66 -46.00 20.04 -13.34
N VAL A 67 -45.73 18.78 -13.70
CA VAL A 67 -46.76 17.86 -14.18
C VAL A 67 -47.36 17.14 -12.99
N ASP A 68 -48.68 17.16 -12.93
CA ASP A 68 -49.53 16.71 -11.85
C ASP A 68 -49.31 15.25 -11.39
N GLY A 69 -49.08 15.12 -10.09
CA GLY A 69 -49.81 14.20 -9.19
C GLY A 69 -50.06 12.75 -9.59
N GLU A 70 -49.10 11.86 -9.30
CA GLU A 70 -49.40 10.56 -8.69
C GLU A 70 -48.50 10.36 -7.46
N ALA A 71 -49.12 10.36 -6.29
CA ALA A 71 -48.47 10.15 -5.02
C ALA A 71 -48.01 8.69 -4.90
N TRP A 72 -46.70 8.47 -4.81
CA TRP A 72 -46.15 7.18 -4.40
C TRP A 72 -46.46 6.99 -2.92
N PRO A 73 -47.15 5.92 -2.50
CA PRO A 73 -47.42 5.72 -1.09
C PRO A 73 -46.08 5.44 -0.40
N LEU A 74 -45.66 6.35 0.47
CA LEU A 74 -44.68 6.08 1.51
C LEU A 74 -45.33 5.11 2.49
N ALA A 75 -45.41 3.83 2.10
CA ALA A 75 -45.68 2.77 3.04
C ALA A 75 -44.55 2.80 4.07
N SER A 76 -44.90 3.22 5.28
CA SER A 76 -44.08 3.14 6.47
C SER A 76 -43.54 1.72 6.61
N VAL A 77 -42.27 1.52 6.23
CA VAL A 77 -41.53 0.31 6.58
C VAL A 77 -41.27 0.41 8.08
N THR A 78 -42.19 -0.13 8.87
CA THR A 78 -42.01 -0.27 10.31
C THR A 78 -40.77 -1.12 10.55
N ILE A 79 -39.90 -0.72 11.50
CA ILE A 79 -38.65 -1.43 11.87
C ILE A 79 -38.87 -2.94 12.05
N ALA A 80 -40.07 -3.36 12.47
CA ALA A 80 -40.48 -4.76 12.57
C ALA A 80 -40.33 -5.57 11.25
N ALA A 81 -40.61 -4.99 10.08
CA ALA A 81 -40.53 -5.67 8.79
C ALA A 81 -39.08 -5.95 8.34
N LEU A 82 -38.11 -5.14 8.79
CA LEU A 82 -36.68 -5.40 8.59
C LEU A 82 -36.19 -6.56 9.48
N THR A 83 -36.80 -6.76 10.65
CA THR A 83 -36.49 -7.90 11.55
C THR A 83 -37.04 -9.23 11.03
N ALA A 84 -38.19 -9.23 10.34
CA ALA A 84 -38.82 -10.44 9.79
C ALA A 84 -38.18 -10.90 8.46
N LEU A 85 -37.43 -10.02 7.81
CA LEU A 85 -36.50 -10.34 6.73
C LEU A 85 -35.09 -10.50 7.31
N GLY A 86 -34.95 -11.34 8.35
CA GLY A 86 -33.63 -11.84 8.74
C GLY A 86 -32.91 -12.38 7.49
N PRO A 87 -31.59 -12.19 7.36
CA PRO A 87 -30.85 -12.49 6.14
C PRO A 87 -31.16 -13.91 5.69
N ARG A 88 -31.98 -14.03 4.64
CA ARG A 88 -32.21 -15.28 3.94
C ARG A 88 -30.87 -15.69 3.33
N GLY A 89 -30.15 -16.56 4.04
CA GLY A 89 -28.91 -17.17 3.56
C GLY A 89 -27.66 -17.00 4.43
N TRP A 90 -27.73 -16.53 5.67
CA TRP A 90 -26.57 -16.53 6.59
C TRP A 90 -26.68 -17.70 7.57
N GLY A 91 -26.35 -18.91 7.11
CA GLY A 91 -26.26 -20.12 7.93
C GLY A 91 -25.00 -20.21 8.79
N GLY A 92 -24.50 -19.08 9.30
CA GLY A 92 -23.31 -19.00 10.16
C GLY A 92 -23.68 -18.79 11.62
N ALA A 93 -22.89 -19.34 12.54
CA ALA A 93 -23.00 -19.04 13.97
C ALA A 93 -22.92 -17.51 14.21
N ALA A 94 -23.66 -17.00 15.20
CA ALA A 94 -23.64 -15.59 15.54
C ALA A 94 -22.23 -15.15 15.96
N VAL A 95 -21.67 -14.14 15.30
CA VAL A 95 -20.37 -13.56 15.66
C VAL A 95 -20.57 -12.51 16.76
N GLN A 96 -19.80 -12.62 17.84
CA GLN A 96 -19.80 -11.62 18.90
C GLN A 96 -18.95 -10.42 18.48
N PHE A 97 -19.48 -9.22 18.62
CA PHE A 97 -18.73 -7.98 18.39
C PHE A 97 -18.39 -7.34 19.73
N CYS A 98 -17.12 -7.03 19.95
CA CYS A 98 -16.66 -6.30 21.13
C CYS A 98 -15.76 -5.15 20.70
N ARG A 99 -16.00 -3.96 21.26
CA ARG A 99 -15.15 -2.79 21.06
C ARG A 99 -14.40 -2.51 22.34
N VAL A 100 -13.09 -2.43 22.24
CA VAL A 100 -12.18 -2.18 23.35
C VAL A 100 -11.56 -0.78 23.24
N ARG A 101 -11.16 -0.20 24.39
CA ARG A 101 -10.63 1.17 24.48
C ARG A 101 -9.18 1.21 24.95
N SER A 102 -8.61 0.07 25.33
CA SER A 102 -7.24 0.00 25.79
C SER A 102 -6.52 -1.24 25.25
N VAL A 103 -5.18 -1.18 25.21
CA VAL A 103 -4.34 -2.33 24.86
C VAL A 103 -4.56 -3.49 25.85
N ALA A 104 -4.79 -3.20 27.13
CA ALA A 104 -5.05 -4.21 28.15
C ALA A 104 -6.35 -4.97 27.85
N GLU A 105 -7.44 -4.25 27.57
CA GLU A 105 -8.73 -4.86 27.19
C GLU A 105 -8.61 -5.70 25.91
N ALA A 106 -7.88 -5.21 24.90
CA ALA A 106 -7.66 -5.96 23.66
C ALA A 106 -6.94 -7.29 23.92
N VAL A 107 -5.91 -7.27 24.78
CA VAL A 107 -5.17 -8.47 25.19
C VAL A 107 -6.03 -9.39 26.06
N ASP A 108 -6.92 -8.85 26.89
CA ASP A 108 -7.89 -9.64 27.66
C ASP A 108 -8.85 -10.40 26.75
N GLU A 109 -9.45 -9.72 25.76
CA GLU A 109 -10.33 -10.35 24.79
C GLU A 109 -9.57 -11.36 23.90
N LEU A 110 -8.36 -11.04 23.43
CA LEU A 110 -7.52 -12.00 22.70
C LEU A 110 -7.19 -13.25 23.53
N SER A 111 -6.95 -13.09 24.83
CA SER A 111 -6.70 -14.23 25.73
C SER A 111 -7.96 -15.05 25.98
N ARG A 112 -9.13 -14.40 26.04
CA ARG A 112 -10.43 -15.05 26.22
C ARG A 112 -10.81 -15.87 25.00
N TRP A 113 -10.68 -15.30 23.80
CA TRP A 113 -11.13 -15.92 22.55
C TRP A 113 -10.06 -16.78 21.87
N GLY A 114 -8.78 -16.57 22.20
CA GLY A 114 -7.67 -17.31 21.61
C GLY A 114 -7.72 -17.31 20.08
N THR A 115 -7.69 -18.50 19.48
CA THR A 115 -7.73 -18.67 18.02
C THR A 115 -9.10 -18.37 17.40
N GLU A 116 -10.17 -18.28 18.18
CA GLU A 116 -11.53 -17.98 17.69
C GLU A 116 -11.81 -16.47 17.63
N GLY A 117 -10.95 -15.67 18.27
CA GLY A 117 -11.00 -14.21 18.21
C GLY A 117 -10.26 -13.66 16.99
N ARG A 118 -10.77 -12.57 16.42
CA ARG A 118 -10.09 -11.82 15.37
C ARG A 118 -10.13 -10.33 15.65
N ILE A 119 -8.96 -9.69 15.56
CA ILE A 119 -8.85 -8.25 15.65
C ILE A 119 -9.49 -7.59 14.43
N LEU A 120 -10.31 -6.58 14.69
CA LEU A 120 -10.84 -5.66 13.69
C LEU A 120 -10.18 -4.30 13.89
N ALA A 121 -9.30 -3.93 12.97
CA ALA A 121 -8.72 -2.59 12.89
C ALA A 121 -9.45 -1.78 11.79
N GLY A 122 -8.82 -1.63 10.62
CA GLY A 122 -9.42 -0.95 9.46
C GLY A 122 -10.48 -1.75 8.70
N GLY A 123 -10.58 -3.06 8.95
CA GLY A 123 -11.58 -3.93 8.33
C GLY A 123 -11.36 -4.29 6.86
N THR A 124 -10.33 -3.74 6.19
CA THR A 124 -10.15 -3.85 4.73
C THR A 124 -9.78 -5.23 4.22
N ASP A 125 -9.29 -6.12 5.08
CA ASP A 125 -8.98 -7.51 4.77
C ASP A 125 -9.93 -8.46 5.50
N VAL A 126 -10.04 -8.32 6.82
CA VAL A 126 -10.83 -9.23 7.66
C VAL A 126 -12.32 -9.22 7.31
N MET A 127 -12.92 -8.08 6.96
CA MET A 127 -14.35 -8.03 6.63
C MET A 127 -14.65 -8.68 5.28
N PRO A 128 -13.93 -8.39 4.18
CA PRO A 128 -14.06 -9.16 2.94
C PRO A 128 -13.83 -10.66 3.13
N GLN A 129 -12.80 -11.07 3.88
CA GLN A 129 -12.53 -12.48 4.17
C GLN A 129 -13.69 -13.16 4.91
N TYR A 130 -14.25 -12.49 5.92
CA TYR A 130 -15.43 -12.94 6.65
C TYR A 130 -16.66 -13.09 5.73
N LEU A 131 -16.95 -12.07 4.91
CA LEU A 131 -18.09 -12.09 3.98
C LEU A 131 -17.96 -13.16 2.88
N ARG A 132 -16.74 -13.54 2.51
CA ARG A 132 -16.46 -14.65 1.57
C ARG A 132 -16.39 -16.02 2.25
N GLY A 133 -16.53 -16.08 3.58
CA GLY A 133 -16.44 -17.34 4.34
C GLY A 133 -15.02 -17.90 4.46
N GLU A 134 -13.98 -17.11 4.14
CA GLU A 134 -12.57 -17.50 4.28
C GLU A 134 -12.13 -17.52 5.75
N GLN A 135 -12.85 -16.81 6.61
CA GLN A 135 -12.67 -16.76 8.06
C GLN A 135 -14.03 -16.78 8.75
N SER A 136 -14.15 -17.54 9.83
CA SER A 136 -15.38 -17.65 10.64
C SER A 136 -15.08 -17.48 12.12
N PRO A 137 -14.68 -16.28 12.57
CA PRO A 137 -14.39 -16.05 13.98
C PRO A 137 -15.64 -16.10 14.84
N ALA A 138 -15.50 -16.58 16.07
CA ALA A 138 -16.55 -16.48 17.08
C ALA A 138 -16.69 -15.04 17.59
N ALA A 139 -15.59 -14.26 17.58
CA ALA A 139 -15.60 -12.87 17.99
C ALA A 139 -14.74 -11.94 17.11
N LEU A 140 -15.29 -10.75 16.85
CA LEU A 140 -14.57 -9.61 16.29
C LEU A 140 -14.27 -8.60 17.40
N ILE A 141 -12.98 -8.31 17.57
CA ILE A 141 -12.44 -7.41 18.59
C ILE A 141 -12.02 -6.11 17.91
N ASP A 142 -12.90 -5.12 17.93
CA ASP A 142 -12.66 -3.78 17.38
C ASP A 142 -11.71 -2.98 18.26
N ILE A 143 -10.52 -2.71 17.72
CA ILE A 143 -9.46 -1.94 18.38
C ILE A 143 -9.35 -0.51 17.86
N SER A 144 -10.20 -0.09 16.91
CA SER A 144 -10.12 1.23 16.28
C SER A 144 -10.20 2.41 17.27
N GLY A 145 -10.82 2.18 18.44
CA GLY A 145 -10.96 3.15 19.52
C GLY A 145 -9.85 3.15 20.58
N ILE A 146 -8.76 2.40 20.40
CA ILE A 146 -7.64 2.40 21.36
C ILE A 146 -6.75 3.63 21.14
N ASP A 147 -6.68 4.49 22.16
CA ASP A 147 -5.78 5.64 22.17
C ASP A 147 -4.30 5.20 22.21
N GLY A 148 -3.43 5.99 21.59
CA GLY A 148 -1.98 5.76 21.60
C GLY A 148 -1.46 4.74 20.56
N LEU A 149 -2.34 4.08 19.80
CA LEU A 149 -1.92 3.20 18.67
C LEU A 149 -1.96 3.91 17.31
N GLN A 150 -2.41 5.16 17.25
CA GLN A 150 -2.54 5.93 16.00
C GLN A 150 -1.40 6.94 15.80
N GLY A 151 -0.41 6.97 16.70
CA GLY A 151 0.67 7.97 16.70
C GLY A 151 1.81 7.65 15.72
N ILE A 152 2.45 8.71 15.23
CA ILE A 152 3.77 8.65 14.60
C ILE A 152 4.64 9.61 15.39
N SER A 153 5.76 9.13 15.94
CA SER A 153 6.68 9.95 16.75
C SER A 153 8.13 9.57 16.49
N GLU A 154 9.05 10.43 16.89
CA GLU A 154 10.49 10.17 16.89
C GLU A 154 10.98 10.21 18.33
N VAL A 155 11.76 9.19 18.73
CA VAL A 155 12.39 9.12 20.05
C VAL A 155 13.83 8.66 19.86
N GLY A 156 14.81 9.51 20.21
CA GLY A 156 16.22 9.17 20.08
C GLY A 156 16.66 8.85 18.64
N GLY A 157 16.05 9.49 17.64
CA GLY A 157 16.30 9.23 16.22
C GLY A 157 15.53 8.05 15.63
N VAL A 158 14.92 7.19 16.45
CA VAL A 158 14.10 6.08 16.00
C VAL A 158 12.68 6.56 15.74
N THR A 159 12.14 6.24 14.56
CA THR A 159 10.75 6.51 14.23
C THR A 159 9.87 5.40 14.79
N SER A 160 8.91 5.76 15.65
CA SER A 160 7.89 4.85 16.18
C SER A 160 6.54 5.11 15.52
N ILE A 161 5.94 4.06 14.98
CA ILE A 161 4.67 4.08 14.26
C ILE A 161 3.69 3.14 14.97
N GLY A 162 2.57 3.67 15.45
CA GLY A 162 1.53 2.85 16.07
C GLY A 162 0.81 1.94 15.05
N ALA A 163 0.35 0.78 15.51
CA ALA A 163 -0.29 -0.22 14.66
C ALA A 163 -1.57 0.26 13.95
N LEU A 164 -2.27 1.26 14.51
CA LEU A 164 -3.49 1.85 13.92
C LEU A 164 -3.23 3.08 13.07
N VAL A 165 -1.97 3.44 12.81
CA VAL A 165 -1.65 4.46 11.81
C VAL A 165 -2.15 3.98 10.45
N THR A 166 -2.96 4.80 9.80
CA THR A 166 -3.56 4.46 8.51
C THR A 166 -2.57 4.64 7.37
N MET A 167 -2.77 3.91 6.26
CA MET A 167 -1.94 4.08 5.06
C MET A 167 -1.95 5.52 4.55
N ARG A 168 -3.10 6.20 4.65
CA ARG A 168 -3.21 7.61 4.27
C ARG A 168 -2.32 8.49 5.14
N ARG A 169 -2.33 8.26 6.45
CA ARG A 169 -1.50 9.02 7.39
C ARG A 169 -0.02 8.78 7.15
N LEU A 170 0.40 7.54 6.84
CA LEU A 170 1.76 7.21 6.45
C LEU A 170 2.17 7.94 5.16
N ALA A 171 1.34 7.86 4.12
CA ALA A 171 1.63 8.42 2.79
C ALA A 171 1.71 9.96 2.76
N THR A 172 1.27 10.65 3.82
CA THR A 172 1.27 12.12 3.88
C THR A 172 2.02 12.68 5.09
N ALA A 173 2.55 11.85 5.98
CA ALA A 173 3.29 12.33 7.13
C ALA A 173 4.67 12.82 6.71
N SER A 174 4.96 14.11 6.95
CA SER A 174 6.26 14.72 6.63
C SER A 174 7.43 13.98 7.26
N LEU A 175 7.26 13.51 8.50
CA LEU A 175 8.27 12.71 9.20
C LEU A 175 8.61 11.42 8.45
N ILE A 176 7.61 10.74 7.89
CA ILE A 176 7.79 9.49 7.13
C ILE A 176 8.36 9.80 5.75
N SER A 177 7.84 10.81 5.04
CA SER A 177 8.34 11.15 3.69
C SER A 177 9.81 11.56 3.67
N VAL A 178 10.33 12.12 4.77
CA VAL A 178 11.73 12.52 4.88
C VAL A 178 12.61 11.37 5.38
N ARG A 179 12.19 10.65 6.42
CA ARG A 179 13.04 9.64 7.07
C ARG A 179 12.92 8.24 6.48
N HIS A 180 11.77 7.93 5.88
CA HIS A 180 11.39 6.61 5.38
C HIS A 180 10.60 6.72 4.05
N PRO A 181 11.18 7.34 3.00
CA PRO A 181 10.48 7.63 1.75
C PRO A 181 9.92 6.37 1.07
N ALA A 182 10.59 5.22 1.16
CA ALA A 182 10.07 3.97 0.60
C ALA A 182 8.75 3.55 1.25
N LEU A 183 8.63 3.71 2.57
CA LEU A 183 7.39 3.42 3.31
C LEU A 183 6.28 4.41 2.94
N CYS A 184 6.63 5.69 2.76
CA CYS A 184 5.69 6.73 2.32
C CYS A 184 5.11 6.38 0.94
N GLU A 185 5.96 6.00 -0.02
CA GLU A 185 5.58 5.61 -1.38
C GLU A 185 4.74 4.33 -1.39
N ALA A 186 5.17 3.31 -0.65
CA ALA A 186 4.46 2.05 -0.52
C ALA A 186 3.06 2.23 0.05
N ALA A 187 2.91 3.00 1.13
CA ALA A 187 1.60 3.31 1.72
C ALA A 187 0.69 4.06 0.74
N GLY A 188 1.25 4.97 -0.06
CA GLY A 188 0.53 5.69 -1.11
C GLY A 188 0.07 4.81 -2.28
N ALA A 189 0.70 3.65 -2.48
CA ALA A 189 0.37 2.68 -3.51
C ALA A 189 -0.68 1.62 -3.08
N VAL A 190 -1.03 1.58 -1.79
CA VAL A 190 -2.05 0.67 -1.26
C VAL A 190 -3.45 1.12 -1.68
N GLY A 191 -4.18 0.27 -2.40
CA GLY A 191 -5.60 0.47 -2.69
C GLY A 191 -5.93 1.80 -3.39
N ALA A 192 -7.07 2.38 -3.01
CA ALA A 192 -7.45 3.76 -3.35
C ALA A 192 -7.60 4.58 -2.08
N TRP A 193 -7.86 5.88 -2.21
CA TRP A 193 -8.04 6.81 -1.09
C TRP A 193 -8.94 6.27 0.03
N GLN A 194 -10.07 5.66 -0.34
CA GLN A 194 -11.04 5.11 0.60
C GLN A 194 -10.42 4.00 1.46
N THR A 195 -9.71 3.06 0.81
CA THR A 195 -8.97 2.00 1.50
C THR A 195 -7.88 2.61 2.37
N GLN A 196 -7.11 3.57 1.86
CA GLN A 196 -5.98 4.16 2.58
C GLN A 196 -6.41 4.87 3.87
N THR A 197 -7.62 5.42 3.89
CA THR A 197 -8.14 6.20 5.02
C THR A 197 -8.48 5.30 6.22
N VAL A 198 -8.75 4.01 5.99
CA VAL A 198 -9.15 3.07 7.05
C VAL A 198 -8.15 1.92 7.24
N ALA A 199 -7.47 1.46 6.19
CA ALA A 199 -6.45 0.42 6.27
C ALA A 199 -5.30 0.89 7.16
N THR A 200 -4.89 0.03 8.08
CA THR A 200 -3.85 0.33 9.09
C THR A 200 -2.56 -0.41 8.79
N LEU A 201 -1.43 0.17 9.17
CA LEU A 201 -0.11 -0.46 9.03
C LEU A 201 -0.08 -1.82 9.73
N GLY A 202 -0.57 -1.88 10.97
CA GLY A 202 -0.58 -3.11 11.75
C GLY A 202 -1.45 -4.19 11.13
N GLY A 203 -2.61 -3.82 10.58
CA GLY A 203 -3.44 -4.75 9.81
C GLY A 203 -2.70 -5.32 8.59
N ASN A 204 -2.02 -4.48 7.81
CA ASN A 204 -1.26 -4.93 6.64
C ASN A 204 -0.10 -5.87 7.02
N ILE A 205 0.60 -5.57 8.11
CA ILE A 205 1.68 -6.43 8.64
C ILE A 205 1.13 -7.78 9.11
N CYS A 206 0.08 -7.77 9.95
CA CYS A 206 -0.47 -9.00 10.52
C CYS A 206 -1.17 -9.89 9.48
N THR A 207 -1.76 -9.30 8.44
CA THR A 207 -2.31 -10.07 7.31
C THR A 207 -1.20 -10.70 6.47
N ALA A 208 -0.04 -10.05 6.37
CA ALA A 208 1.15 -10.56 5.69
C ALA A 208 0.89 -11.08 4.25
N ALA A 209 -0.02 -10.41 3.51
CA ALA A 209 -0.35 -10.84 2.16
C ALA A 209 0.90 -10.80 1.26
N ALA A 210 1.05 -11.81 0.39
CA ALA A 210 2.16 -11.89 -0.58
C ALA A 210 2.30 -10.66 -1.49
N THR A 211 1.23 -9.87 -1.65
CA THR A 211 1.16 -8.66 -2.48
C THR A 211 1.12 -7.37 -1.67
N ALA A 212 1.36 -7.42 -0.35
CA ALA A 212 1.31 -6.26 0.53
C ALA A 212 2.45 -5.28 0.22
N ASP A 213 2.08 -4.06 -0.21
CA ASP A 213 3.02 -3.05 -0.67
C ASP A 213 3.98 -2.54 0.42
N THR A 214 3.54 -2.47 1.68
CA THR A 214 4.38 -1.88 2.75
C THR A 214 5.45 -2.82 3.28
N LEU A 215 5.29 -4.15 3.11
CA LEU A 215 6.22 -5.12 3.68
C LEU A 215 7.63 -5.01 3.09
N PRO A 216 7.85 -4.88 1.76
CA PRO A 216 9.18 -4.63 1.22
C PRO A 216 9.86 -3.39 1.80
N ALA A 217 9.12 -2.28 1.92
CA ALA A 217 9.65 -1.04 2.49
C ALA A 217 10.04 -1.19 3.97
N LEU A 218 9.27 -1.94 4.75
CA LEU A 218 9.61 -2.22 6.14
C LEU A 218 10.78 -3.22 6.27
N LEU A 219 10.92 -4.17 5.34
CA LEU A 219 12.03 -5.12 5.33
C LEU A 219 13.37 -4.43 5.04
N ILE A 220 13.42 -3.50 4.07
CA ILE A 220 14.65 -2.72 3.81
C ILE A 220 14.96 -1.72 4.93
N ALA A 221 14.01 -1.44 5.82
CA ALA A 221 14.20 -0.61 7.01
C ALA A 221 14.54 -1.44 8.27
N ASP A 222 14.74 -2.76 8.14
CA ASP A 222 14.97 -3.70 9.24
C ASP A 222 13.96 -3.55 10.39
N ALA A 223 12.69 -3.32 10.04
CA ALA A 223 11.64 -2.91 10.98
C ALA A 223 11.54 -3.83 12.21
N GLN A 224 11.47 -3.21 13.40
CA GLN A 224 11.26 -3.92 14.67
C GLN A 224 9.81 -3.80 15.12
N LEU A 225 9.18 -4.93 15.41
CA LEU A 225 7.79 -5.02 15.82
C LEU A 225 7.69 -5.19 17.33
N THR A 226 6.86 -4.39 18.00
CA THR A 226 6.50 -4.60 19.41
C THR A 226 5.17 -5.34 19.51
N LEU A 227 5.21 -6.56 20.03
CA LEU A 227 4.04 -7.39 20.32
C LEU A 227 3.74 -7.36 21.82
N VAL A 228 2.45 -7.37 22.18
CA VAL A 228 1.98 -7.30 23.57
C VAL A 228 0.95 -8.40 23.85
N SER A 229 1.05 -9.02 25.03
CA SER A 229 0.11 -10.04 25.53
C SER A 229 0.05 -10.00 27.06
N LYS A 230 -0.73 -10.90 27.69
CA LYS A 230 -0.80 -10.98 29.16
C LYS A 230 0.53 -11.32 29.82
N SER A 231 1.39 -12.06 29.14
CA SER A 231 2.72 -12.42 29.67
C SER A 231 3.74 -11.29 29.53
N GLY A 232 3.37 -10.18 28.88
CA GLY A 232 4.22 -9.01 28.75
C GLY A 232 4.40 -8.57 27.30
N ARG A 233 5.56 -7.97 27.04
CA ARG A 233 5.91 -7.36 25.75
C ARG A 233 7.15 -8.04 25.18
N ARG A 234 7.17 -8.28 23.87
CA ARG A 234 8.39 -8.73 23.16
C ARG A 234 8.61 -7.94 21.88
N ARG A 235 9.88 -7.86 21.48
CA ARG A 235 10.30 -7.29 20.19
C ARG A 235 10.72 -8.41 19.25
N ILE A 236 10.44 -8.27 17.96
CA ILE A 236 10.81 -9.21 16.91
C ILE A 236 11.07 -8.44 15.61
N GLY A 237 12.08 -8.83 14.84
CA GLY A 237 12.30 -8.25 13.51
C GLY A 237 11.20 -8.65 12.53
N LEU A 238 10.90 -7.80 11.55
CA LEU A 238 9.87 -8.12 10.56
C LEU A 238 10.20 -9.37 9.74
N GLU A 239 11.47 -9.61 9.42
CA GLU A 239 11.88 -10.81 8.68
C GLU A 239 11.54 -12.10 9.45
N ASP A 240 11.93 -12.18 10.73
CA ASP A 240 11.56 -13.28 11.62
C ASP A 240 10.04 -13.39 11.82
N PHE A 241 9.35 -12.26 11.86
CA PHE A 241 7.90 -12.24 11.98
C PHE A 241 7.21 -12.86 10.76
N LEU A 242 7.69 -12.59 9.55
CA LEU A 242 7.14 -13.14 8.30
C LEU A 242 7.56 -14.61 8.06
N ALA A 243 8.66 -15.05 8.68
CA ALA A 243 9.14 -16.44 8.60
C ALA A 243 8.39 -17.44 9.51
N GLY A 244 7.39 -16.99 10.28
CA GLY A 244 6.68 -17.83 11.26
C GLY A 244 5.88 -18.98 10.64
N SER A 245 5.82 -20.11 11.35
CA SER A 245 5.06 -21.31 10.95
C SER A 245 3.55 -21.00 10.86
N GLY A 246 3.00 -20.95 9.64
CA GLY A 246 1.56 -20.78 9.42
C GLY A 246 1.11 -19.38 8.95
N ALA A 247 2.05 -18.48 8.63
CA ALA A 247 1.96 -17.23 7.84
C ALA A 247 2.72 -16.08 8.51
N THR A 248 2.67 -15.98 9.84
CA THR A 248 3.44 -15.02 10.65
C THR A 248 3.81 -15.62 12.03
N ALA A 249 4.71 -14.98 12.76
CA ALA A 249 5.10 -15.34 14.12
C ALA A 249 4.17 -14.76 15.21
N LEU A 250 3.03 -14.15 14.82
CA LEU A 250 2.03 -13.59 15.73
C LEU A 250 1.30 -14.71 16.47
N ARG A 251 1.36 -14.72 17.79
CA ARG A 251 0.61 -15.70 18.60
C ARG A 251 -0.86 -15.27 18.72
N PRO A 252 -1.81 -16.22 18.90
CA PRO A 252 -3.24 -15.90 19.00
C PRO A 252 -3.60 -14.89 20.09
N THR A 253 -2.81 -14.81 21.17
CA THR A 253 -3.03 -13.91 22.31
C THR A 253 -2.19 -12.63 22.24
N GLU A 254 -1.54 -12.36 21.11
CA GLU A 254 -0.68 -11.19 20.91
C GLU A 254 -1.36 -10.11 20.07
N LEU A 255 -1.11 -8.85 20.45
CA LEU A 255 -1.47 -7.68 19.70
C LEU A 255 -0.19 -7.00 19.18
N LEU A 256 -0.16 -6.65 17.90
CA LEU A 256 0.87 -5.74 17.37
C LEU A 256 0.58 -4.33 17.85
N ARG A 257 1.52 -3.74 18.60
CA ARG A 257 1.38 -2.40 19.18
C ARG A 257 2.01 -1.31 18.31
N ALA A 258 3.26 -1.53 17.90
CA ALA A 258 4.05 -0.50 17.21
C ALA A 258 5.13 -1.12 16.32
N VAL A 259 5.59 -0.32 15.37
CA VAL A 259 6.70 -0.58 14.45
C VAL A 259 7.75 0.50 14.68
N GLU A 260 9.00 0.09 14.86
CA GLU A 260 10.14 0.98 15.08
C GLU A 260 11.12 0.87 13.90
N LEU A 261 11.54 2.01 13.37
CA LEU A 261 12.40 2.12 12.20
C LEU A 261 13.61 3.00 12.50
N GLU A 262 14.80 2.48 12.23
CA GLU A 262 16.05 3.24 12.29
C GLU A 262 16.13 4.21 11.10
N PRO A 263 16.65 5.42 11.29
CA PRO A 263 16.70 6.41 10.23
C PRO A 263 17.64 6.03 9.08
N LEU A 264 17.46 6.70 7.95
CA LEU A 264 18.45 6.72 6.89
C LEU A 264 19.75 7.37 7.37
N GLY A 265 20.87 6.85 6.86
CA GLY A 265 22.16 7.51 7.00
C GLY A 265 22.25 8.77 6.13
N GLU A 266 23.29 9.57 6.34
CA GLU A 266 23.48 10.85 5.63
C GLU A 266 23.69 10.67 4.12
N ARG A 267 24.31 9.56 3.70
CA ARG A 267 24.57 9.22 2.30
C ARG A 267 23.78 7.98 1.89
N SER A 268 22.51 8.00 2.23
CA SER A 268 21.60 6.90 1.98
C SER A 268 20.37 7.37 1.22
N ALA A 269 19.81 6.48 0.42
CA ALA A 269 18.51 6.68 -0.21
C ALA A 269 17.75 5.36 -0.20
N GLU A 270 16.43 5.47 -0.13
CA GLU A 270 15.54 4.33 -0.31
C GLU A 270 14.35 4.71 -1.17
N GLY A 271 13.68 3.70 -1.73
CA GLY A 271 12.45 3.94 -2.44
C GLY A 271 11.69 2.65 -2.76
N TYR A 272 10.46 2.83 -3.22
CA TYR A 272 9.56 1.75 -3.60
C TYR A 272 8.93 1.99 -4.98
N LEU A 273 8.90 0.96 -5.82
CA LEU A 273 8.15 0.96 -7.07
C LEU A 273 7.23 -0.26 -7.16
N LYS A 274 6.02 -0.03 -7.69
CA LYS A 274 5.00 -1.05 -7.92
C LYS A 274 4.69 -1.19 -9.40
N VAL A 275 4.58 -2.43 -9.86
CA VAL A 275 3.94 -2.79 -11.12
C VAL A 275 2.59 -3.42 -10.81
N ALA A 276 1.54 -2.89 -11.42
CA ALA A 276 0.17 -3.37 -11.32
C ALA A 276 -0.54 -3.18 -12.67
N ARG A 277 -1.74 -3.76 -12.84
CA ARG A 277 -2.48 -3.68 -14.12
C ARG A 277 -3.12 -2.30 -14.32
N ARG A 278 -3.31 -1.55 -13.24
CA ARG A 278 -3.82 -0.17 -13.23
C ARG A 278 -3.12 0.65 -12.15
N SER A 279 -3.19 1.97 -12.26
CA SER A 279 -2.47 2.91 -11.39
C SER A 279 -2.96 2.99 -9.93
N ALA A 280 -4.17 2.52 -9.65
CA ALA A 280 -4.75 2.52 -8.30
C ALA A 280 -5.72 1.34 -8.11
N MET A 281 -5.97 0.95 -6.86
CA MET A 281 -6.90 -0.12 -6.49
C MET A 281 -6.56 -1.49 -7.12
N ASP A 282 -5.29 -1.85 -7.19
CA ASP A 282 -4.87 -3.16 -7.70
C ASP A 282 -3.75 -3.73 -6.83
N LEU A 283 -3.70 -5.06 -6.75
CA LEU A 283 -2.65 -5.76 -6.02
C LEU A 283 -1.34 -5.67 -6.83
N ALA A 284 -0.21 -5.69 -6.12
CA ALA A 284 1.09 -5.68 -6.78
C ALA A 284 1.24 -6.96 -7.63
N VAL A 285 1.49 -6.78 -8.94
CA VAL A 285 2.07 -7.85 -9.74
C VAL A 285 3.50 -8.09 -9.27
N VAL A 286 4.25 -6.99 -9.05
CA VAL A 286 5.49 -6.99 -8.28
C VAL A 286 5.68 -5.62 -7.61
N GLY A 287 6.08 -5.63 -6.36
CA GLY A 287 6.56 -4.46 -5.62
C GLY A 287 8.03 -4.64 -5.31
N LEU A 288 8.83 -3.58 -5.47
CA LEU A 288 10.27 -3.61 -5.24
C LEU A 288 10.67 -2.42 -4.37
N ALA A 289 11.33 -2.71 -3.25
CA ALA A 289 11.93 -1.73 -2.38
C ALA A 289 13.47 -1.87 -2.44
N LEU A 290 14.16 -0.75 -2.42
CA LEU A 290 15.63 -0.67 -2.41
C LEU A 290 16.04 0.34 -1.35
N ARG A 291 17.04 0.01 -0.54
CA ARG A 291 17.84 0.96 0.24
C ARG A 291 19.30 0.82 -0.14
N LEU A 292 19.96 1.95 -0.34
CA LEU A 292 21.40 2.07 -0.58
C LEU A 292 22.00 2.95 0.51
N ASP A 293 23.14 2.52 1.03
CA ASP A 293 24.05 3.30 1.86
C ASP A 293 25.39 3.39 1.09
N VAL A 294 25.96 4.59 1.00
CA VAL A 294 27.14 4.87 0.16
C VAL A 294 28.22 5.59 0.94
N ALA A 295 29.40 4.97 1.00
CA ALA A 295 30.59 5.53 1.61
C ALA A 295 31.02 6.84 0.92
N PRO A 296 31.78 7.71 1.61
CA PRO A 296 32.34 8.93 1.01
C PRO A 296 33.17 8.70 -0.27
N SER A 297 33.76 7.50 -0.43
CA SER A 297 34.50 7.08 -1.62
C SER A 297 33.63 6.85 -2.86
N GLY A 298 32.31 6.86 -2.72
CA GLY A 298 31.33 6.50 -3.74
C GLY A 298 31.12 4.99 -3.89
N VAL A 299 31.65 4.18 -2.97
CA VAL A 299 31.41 2.74 -2.91
C VAL A 299 30.13 2.46 -2.12
N ILE A 300 29.31 1.55 -2.61
CA ILE A 300 28.09 1.10 -1.94
C ILE A 300 28.50 0.16 -0.78
N ASP A 301 28.24 0.56 0.46
CA ASP A 301 28.62 -0.18 1.68
C ASP A 301 27.43 -0.72 2.48
N GLY A 302 26.21 -0.37 2.09
CA GLY A 302 24.97 -0.99 2.55
C GLY A 302 23.97 -1.15 1.40
N VAL A 303 23.37 -2.34 1.30
CA VAL A 303 22.33 -2.63 0.31
C VAL A 303 21.25 -3.47 0.96
N ARG A 304 20.00 -3.09 0.77
CA ARG A 304 18.84 -3.92 1.10
C ARG A 304 17.86 -3.89 -0.05
N ILE A 305 17.45 -5.06 -0.51
CA ILE A 305 16.50 -5.21 -1.61
C ILE A 305 15.42 -6.18 -1.16
N ALA A 306 14.18 -5.72 -1.17
CA ALA A 306 13.04 -6.56 -0.83
C ALA A 306 11.98 -6.46 -1.91
N MET A 307 11.24 -7.55 -2.11
CA MET A 307 10.15 -7.60 -3.08
C MET A 307 8.92 -8.30 -2.54
N CYS A 308 7.77 -7.97 -3.13
CA CYS A 308 6.50 -8.66 -2.93
C CYS A 308 5.84 -8.93 -4.30
N GLY A 309 4.84 -9.80 -4.33
CA GLY A 309 4.11 -10.19 -5.52
C GLY A 309 4.18 -11.70 -5.80
N GLY A 310 3.12 -12.24 -6.39
CA GLY A 310 2.95 -13.69 -6.55
C GLY A 310 2.46 -14.35 -5.27
N ASP A 311 2.97 -15.55 -4.98
CA ASP A 311 2.46 -16.41 -3.91
C ASP A 311 3.38 -16.46 -2.68
N GLN A 312 4.59 -15.94 -2.80
CA GLN A 312 5.56 -15.88 -1.70
C GLN A 312 5.35 -14.61 -0.88
N SER A 313 5.42 -14.72 0.45
CA SER A 313 5.48 -13.56 1.35
C SER A 313 6.59 -12.59 0.93
N ALA A 314 6.41 -11.32 1.24
CA ALA A 314 7.45 -10.33 0.99
C ALA A 314 8.76 -10.76 1.67
N HIS A 315 9.88 -10.64 0.96
CA HIS A 315 11.17 -11.14 1.40
C HIS A 315 12.31 -10.27 0.86
N ARG A 316 13.45 -10.31 1.54
CA ARG A 316 14.71 -9.76 1.04
C ARG A 316 15.32 -10.68 -0.01
N VAL A 317 16.17 -10.13 -0.88
CA VAL A 317 16.89 -10.87 -1.92
C VAL A 317 18.41 -10.75 -1.69
N PRO A 318 19.00 -11.47 -0.71
CA PRO A 318 20.41 -11.32 -0.33
C PRO A 318 21.41 -11.53 -1.48
N ALA A 319 21.07 -12.38 -2.45
CA ALA A 319 21.89 -12.59 -3.63
C ALA A 319 22.01 -11.31 -4.49
N ALA A 320 20.91 -10.56 -4.63
CA ALA A 320 20.90 -9.29 -5.36
C ALA A 320 21.63 -8.19 -4.57
N GLU A 321 21.51 -8.20 -3.24
CA GLU A 321 22.23 -7.28 -2.36
C GLU A 321 23.75 -7.49 -2.46
N SER A 322 24.19 -8.75 -2.42
CA SER A 322 25.60 -9.14 -2.51
C SER A 322 26.23 -8.75 -3.86
N ALA A 323 25.46 -8.82 -4.94
CA ALA A 323 25.93 -8.42 -6.28
C ALA A 323 26.17 -6.91 -6.40
N LEU A 324 25.59 -6.09 -5.52
CA LEU A 324 25.70 -4.63 -5.54
C LEU A 324 26.70 -4.10 -4.50
N LEU A 325 26.87 -4.80 -3.39
CA LEU A 325 27.77 -4.42 -2.30
C LEU A 325 29.23 -4.31 -2.79
N GLY A 326 29.93 -3.25 -2.40
CA GLY A 326 31.33 -3.01 -2.78
C GLY A 326 31.51 -2.47 -4.21
N THR A 327 30.45 -2.36 -5.01
CA THR A 327 30.50 -1.69 -6.32
C THR A 327 30.47 -0.16 -6.16
N ARG A 328 30.85 0.58 -7.20
CA ARG A 328 30.74 2.04 -7.21
C ARG A 328 29.33 2.45 -7.60
N LEU A 329 28.78 3.44 -6.91
CA LEU A 329 27.51 4.05 -7.29
C LEU A 329 27.63 4.65 -8.71
N SER A 330 26.70 4.28 -9.58
CA SER A 330 26.57 4.79 -10.94
C SER A 330 25.09 5.08 -11.23
N ASP A 331 24.82 6.12 -11.99
CA ASP A 331 23.51 6.45 -12.54
C ASP A 331 23.37 6.04 -14.01
N ASP A 332 24.39 5.37 -14.58
CA ASP A 332 24.38 4.91 -15.96
C ASP A 332 23.33 3.82 -16.18
N PRO A 333 22.55 3.89 -17.28
CA PRO A 333 21.60 2.84 -17.63
C PRO A 333 22.24 1.47 -17.76
N GLY A 334 21.72 0.49 -17.01
CA GLY A 334 22.20 -0.89 -17.08
C GLY A 334 23.50 -1.15 -16.33
N ALA A 335 24.04 -0.17 -15.59
CA ALA A 335 25.20 -0.35 -14.70
C ALA A 335 25.01 -1.52 -13.72
N PHE A 336 23.76 -1.85 -13.42
CA PHE A 336 23.38 -2.92 -12.49
C PHE A 336 22.60 -4.05 -13.16
N GLY A 337 22.90 -4.34 -14.44
CA GLY A 337 22.21 -5.37 -15.22
C GLY A 337 22.25 -6.77 -14.59
N GLU A 338 23.37 -7.14 -13.96
CA GLU A 338 23.53 -8.41 -13.25
C GLU A 338 22.55 -8.55 -12.07
N VAL A 339 22.39 -7.50 -11.27
CA VAL A 339 21.43 -7.49 -10.13
C VAL A 339 20.00 -7.67 -10.64
N GLY A 340 19.66 -7.05 -11.77
CA GLY A 340 18.37 -7.24 -12.42
C GLY A 340 18.09 -8.70 -12.80
N ALA A 341 19.11 -9.40 -13.32
CA ALA A 341 19.01 -10.83 -13.63
C ALA A 341 18.84 -11.69 -12.38
N VAL A 342 19.61 -11.41 -11.31
CA VAL A 342 19.49 -12.10 -10.02
C VAL A 342 18.08 -11.92 -9.42
N LEU A 343 17.50 -10.71 -9.51
CA LEU A 343 16.13 -10.46 -9.07
C LEU A 343 15.11 -11.25 -9.88
N ALA A 344 15.31 -11.37 -11.19
CA ALA A 344 14.44 -12.19 -12.04
C ALA A 344 14.52 -13.67 -11.64
N ASP A 345 15.72 -14.19 -11.38
CA ASP A 345 15.90 -15.59 -10.97
C ASP A 345 15.33 -15.88 -9.58
N ALA A 346 15.28 -14.89 -8.69
CA ALA A 346 14.63 -14.97 -7.39
C ALA A 346 13.09 -15.10 -7.48
N VAL A 347 12.47 -14.75 -8.62
CA VAL A 347 11.06 -15.07 -8.86
C VAL A 347 10.94 -16.58 -8.98
N GLY A 348 10.07 -17.19 -8.17
CA GLY A 348 9.75 -18.63 -8.20
C GLY A 348 9.42 -19.21 -9.59
N PRO A 349 9.08 -20.51 -9.69
CA PRO A 349 9.13 -21.26 -10.94
C PRO A 349 8.42 -20.57 -12.12
N ALA A 350 9.15 -20.42 -13.23
CA ALA A 350 8.72 -19.70 -14.43
C ALA A 350 7.57 -20.35 -15.22
N ALA A 351 7.02 -21.45 -14.73
CA ALA A 351 5.91 -22.16 -15.37
C ALA A 351 4.59 -21.38 -15.32
N LEU A 352 4.46 -20.39 -14.43
CA LEU A 352 3.27 -19.54 -14.32
C LEU A 352 3.42 -18.27 -15.20
N PRO A 353 2.42 -17.89 -16.02
CA PRO A 353 2.46 -16.70 -16.86
C PRO A 353 2.78 -15.40 -16.09
N GLU A 354 2.23 -15.25 -14.87
CA GLU A 354 2.50 -14.11 -14.01
C GLU A 354 3.96 -14.08 -13.55
N ALA A 355 4.57 -15.25 -13.28
CA ALA A 355 5.98 -15.35 -12.93
C ALA A 355 6.88 -14.93 -14.10
N GLN A 356 6.57 -15.36 -15.33
CA GLN A 356 7.30 -14.94 -16.53
C GLN A 356 7.25 -13.42 -16.72
N TYR A 357 6.08 -12.82 -16.52
CA TYR A 357 5.94 -11.38 -16.60
C TYR A 357 6.75 -10.65 -15.52
N ARG A 358 6.71 -11.11 -14.26
CA ARG A 358 7.53 -10.55 -13.17
C ARG A 358 9.02 -10.57 -13.50
N ARG A 359 9.53 -11.72 -13.98
CA ARG A 359 10.93 -11.88 -14.41
C ARG A 359 11.33 -10.88 -15.48
N ARG A 360 10.43 -10.59 -16.42
CA ARG A 360 10.69 -9.63 -17.51
C ARG A 360 10.73 -8.18 -17.04
N VAL A 361 9.90 -7.80 -16.06
CA VAL A 361 9.78 -6.39 -15.63
C VAL A 361 10.77 -6.00 -14.53
N LEU A 362 11.19 -6.95 -13.70
CA LEU A 362 12.07 -6.71 -12.55
C LEU A 362 13.38 -6.00 -12.90
N PRO A 363 14.16 -6.41 -13.93
CA PRO A 363 15.41 -5.74 -14.27
C PRO A 363 15.22 -4.24 -14.56
N GLY A 364 14.21 -3.91 -15.37
CA GLY A 364 13.90 -2.51 -15.71
C GLY A 364 13.25 -1.73 -14.56
N LEU A 365 12.55 -2.41 -13.65
CA LEU A 365 12.03 -1.79 -12.43
C LEU A 365 13.17 -1.41 -11.48
N PHE A 366 14.10 -2.34 -11.27
CA PHE A 366 15.29 -2.13 -10.45
C PHE A 366 16.20 -1.05 -11.01
N ASP A 367 16.53 -1.08 -12.30
CA ASP A 367 17.36 -0.06 -12.97
C ASP A 367 16.75 1.36 -12.84
N ARG A 368 15.42 1.50 -12.88
CA ARG A 368 14.75 2.79 -12.60
C ARG A 368 14.89 3.22 -11.14
N LEU A 369 14.68 2.29 -10.20
CA LEU A 369 14.75 2.58 -8.77
C LEU A 369 16.18 2.91 -8.32
N ALA A 370 17.17 2.12 -8.75
CA ALA A 370 18.58 2.31 -8.43
C ALA A 370 19.10 3.68 -8.91
N ARG A 371 18.77 4.08 -10.14
CA ARG A 371 19.15 5.42 -10.65
C ARG A 371 18.50 6.56 -9.89
N ARG A 372 17.23 6.39 -9.47
CA ARG A 372 16.57 7.40 -8.62
C ARG A 372 17.32 7.57 -7.30
N CYS A 373 17.60 6.47 -6.61
CA CYS A 373 18.37 6.50 -5.36
C CYS A 373 19.78 7.05 -5.57
N ALA A 374 20.46 6.71 -6.68
CA ALA A 374 21.78 7.25 -7.01
C ALA A 374 21.73 8.78 -7.21
N GLY A 375 20.73 9.29 -7.92
CA GLY A 375 20.52 10.73 -8.13
C GLY A 375 20.20 11.48 -6.83
N GLU A 376 19.43 10.88 -5.93
CA GLU A 376 19.15 11.45 -4.60
C GLU A 376 20.41 11.56 -3.74
N ILE A 377 21.24 10.51 -3.72
CA ILE A 377 22.52 10.50 -2.99
C ILE A 377 23.50 11.51 -3.58
N ALA A 378 23.58 11.62 -4.91
CA ALA A 378 24.44 12.59 -5.59
C ALA A 378 23.98 14.04 -5.36
N GLY A 379 22.66 14.28 -5.38
CA GLY A 379 22.07 15.60 -5.14
C GLY A 379 22.11 16.07 -3.69
N ALA A 380 22.15 15.15 -2.71
CA ALA A 380 22.31 15.49 -1.30
C ALA A 380 23.74 15.89 -0.91
N GLY A 381 24.73 15.53 -1.73
CA GLY A 381 26.15 15.85 -1.52
C GLY A 381 26.64 17.13 -2.21
N ALA A 382 25.78 17.81 -2.99
CA ALA A 382 26.06 19.08 -3.67
C ALA A 382 25.37 20.24 -2.96
#